data_AF-I1XK52-F1
#
_entry.id   AF-I1XK52-F1
#
_cell.length_a   1.000
_cell.length_b   1.000
_cell.length_c   1.000
_cell.angle_alpha   90.00
_cell.angle_beta   90.00
_cell.angle_gamma   90.00
#
_symmetry.space_group_name_H-M   'P 1'
#
loop_
_entity.id
_entity.type
_entity.pdbx_description
1 polymer ?
#
loop_
_entity_poly.entity_id
_entity_poly.type
_entity_poly.pdbx_seq_one_letter_code
_entity_poly.pdbx_strand_id
1 'polypeptide(L)' 'MLLFSLALIVVAELLNTALETVVDRIGHEFNTLSGKAKDIGSAAVFVSLVTAFLTWLIILW' A
#
# COMPACT_ATOMS: atom_id res chain seq x y z
N MET A 1 -17.30 -7.03 -6.78
CA MET A 1 -16.79 -6.35 -5.57
C MET A 1 -15.64 -7.13 -4.93
N LEU A 2 -15.81 -8.42 -4.59
CA LEU A 2 -14.74 -9.23 -3.96
C LEU A 2 -13.45 -9.37 -4.78
N LEU A 3 -13.54 -9.64 -6.09
CA LEU A 3 -12.35 -9.68 -6.96
C LEU A 3 -11.65 -8.31 -7.01
N PHE A 4 -12.43 -7.23 -7.09
CA PHE A 4 -11.92 -5.86 -7.18
C PHE A 4 -11.23 -5.43 -5.87
N SER A 5 -11.73 -5.86 -4.71
CA SER A 5 -11.08 -5.57 -3.43
C SER A 5 -9.75 -6.30 -3.26
N LEU A 6 -9.61 -7.51 -3.82
CA LEU A 6 -8.32 -8.21 -3.86
C LEU A 6 -7.35 -7.59 -4.88
N ALA A 7 -7.86 -7.21 -6.06
CA ALA A 7 -7.05 -6.50 -7.06
C ALA A 7 -6.53 -5.15 -6.52
N LEU A 8 -7.31 -4.45 -5.69
CA LEU A 8 -6.89 -3.22 -5.04
C LEU A 8 -5.67 -3.42 -4.13
N ILE A 9 -5.61 -4.52 -3.38
CA ILE A 9 -4.43 -4.86 -2.55
C ILE A 9 -3.20 -5.00 -3.43
N VAL A 10 -3.31 -5.75 -4.53
CA VAL A 10 -2.18 -5.94 -5.48
C VAL A 10 -1.74 -4.62 -6.08
N VAL A 11 -2.67 -3.75 -6.48
CA VAL A 11 -2.34 -2.41 -6.99
C VAL A 11 -1.63 -1.57 -5.94
N ALA A 12 -2.11 -1.58 -4.69
CA ALA A 12 -1.48 -0.84 -3.59
C ALA A 12 -0.05 -1.32 -3.30
N GLU A 13 0.18 -2.64 -3.29
CA GLU A 13 1.51 -3.23 -3.13
C GLU A 13 2.46 -2.85 -4.28
N LEU A 14 2.00 -2.94 -5.52
CA LEU A 14 2.81 -2.54 -6.68
C LEU A 14 3.22 -1.06 -6.62
N LEU A 15 2.31 -0.19 -6.19
CA LEU A 15 2.60 1.22 -5.99
C LEU A 15 3.56 1.45 -4.81
N ASN A 16 3.41 0.70 -3.71
CA ASN A 16 4.34 0.75 -2.58
C ASN A 16 5.75 0.35 -3.00
N THR A 17 5.91 -0.79 -3.69
CA THR A 17 7.21 -1.24 -4.20
C THR A 17 7.81 -0.26 -5.20
N ALA A 18 7.00 0.33 -6.09
CA ALA A 18 7.49 1.34 -7.03
C ALA A 18 8.00 2.59 -6.29
N LEU A 19 7.27 3.05 -5.27
CA LEU A 19 7.68 4.17 -4.43
C LEU A 19 8.98 3.86 -3.67
N GLU A 20 9.07 2.68 -3.03
CA GLU A 20 10.28 2.24 -2.33
C GLU A 20 11.48 2.19 -3.28
N THR A 21 11.30 1.64 -4.49
CA THR A 21 12.36 1.57 -5.50
C THR A 21 12.85 2.96 -5.92
N VAL A 22 11.94 3.93 -6.09
CA VAL A 22 12.31 5.32 -6.40
C VAL A 22 13.03 5.98 -5.23
N VAL A 23 12.53 5.79 -4.00
CA VAL A 23 13.12 6.37 -2.79
C VAL A 23 14.52 5.79 -2.54
N ASP A 24 14.70 4.49 -2.68
CA ASP A 24 15.99 3.80 -2.48
C ASP A 24 17.00 4.13 -3.57
N ARG A 25 16.55 4.45 -4.79
CA ARG A 25 17.42 4.93 -5.87
C ARG A 25 18.01 6.31 -5.60
N ILE A 26 17.29 7.21 -4.90
CA ILE A 26 17.69 8.62 -4.76
C ILE A 26 18.85 8.80 -3.77
N GLY A 27 19.03 7.92 -2.80
CA GLY A 27 20.23 7.91 -1.96
C GLY A 27 20.10 7.07 -0.69
N HIS A 28 21.21 6.46 -0.28
CA HIS A 28 21.33 5.68 0.97
C HIS A 28 21.59 6.56 2.21
N GLU A 29 21.60 7.89 2.05
CA GLU A 29 21.73 8.83 3.15
C GLU A 29 20.40 8.97 3.89
N PHE A 30 20.47 9.05 5.22
CA PHE A 30 19.26 9.09 6.05
C PHE A 30 18.48 10.38 5.79
N ASN A 31 17.34 10.25 5.09
CA ASN A 31 16.45 11.37 4.79
C ASN A 31 15.09 11.15 5.46
N THR A 32 14.71 12.08 6.34
CA THR A 32 13.43 12.03 7.08
C THR A 32 12.21 12.06 6.17
N LEU A 33 12.28 12.71 5.00
CA LEU A 33 11.22 12.71 3.99
C LEU A 33 11.11 11.37 3.28
N SER A 34 12.24 10.71 3.00
CA SER A 34 12.27 9.35 2.43
C SER A 34 11.62 8.33 3.37
N GLY A 35 11.90 8.43 4.68
CA GLY A 35 11.21 7.60 5.68
C GLY A 35 9.69 7.81 5.67
N LYS A 36 9.25 9.08 5.71
CA LYS A 36 7.82 9.41 5.62
C LYS A 36 7.15 8.89 4.34
N ALA A 37 7.84 8.94 3.20
CA ALA A 37 7.30 8.43 1.95
C ALA A 37 7.02 6.92 2.03
N LYS A 38 7.94 6.14 2.62
CA LYS A 38 7.78 4.70 2.83
C LYS A 38 6.64 4.39 3.81
N ASP A 39 6.55 5.14 4.92
CA ASP A 39 5.47 4.98 5.90
C ASP A 39 4.09 5.21 5.26
N ILE A 40 3.96 6.24 4.43
CA ILE A 40 2.72 6.54 3.70
C ILE A 40 2.39 5.44 2.69
N GLY A 41 3.40 4.91 1.98
CA GLY A 41 3.22 3.79 1.05
C GLY A 41 2.67 2.54 1.76
N SER A 42 3.29 2.16 2.88
CA SER A 42 2.83 1.04 3.72
C SER A 42 1.44 1.28 4.32
N ALA A 43 1.12 2.52 4.71
CA ALA A 43 -0.21 2.88 5.19
C ALA A 43 -1.29 2.72 4.10
N ALA A 44 -0.97 3.03 2.83
CA ALA A 44 -1.90 2.82 1.72
C ALA A 44 -2.21 1.32 1.50
N VAL A 45 -1.20 0.45 1.61
CA VAL A 45 -1.39 -1.01 1.59
C VAL A 45 -2.29 -1.44 2.74
N PHE A 46 -2.05 -0.96 3.97
CA PHE A 46 -2.88 -1.28 5.13
C PHE A 46 -4.35 -0.88 4.93
N VAL A 47 -4.60 0.33 4.40
CA VAL A 47 -5.98 0.79 4.09
C VAL A 47 -6.64 -0.12 3.05
N SER A 48 -5.90 -0.61 2.05
CA SER A 48 -6.43 -1.56 1.06
C SER A 48 -6.83 -2.90 1.69
N LEU A 49 -6.04 -3.41 2.65
CA LEU A 49 -6.34 -4.63 3.39
C LEU A 49 -7.60 -4.47 4.26
N VAL A 50 -7.71 -3.37 5.00
CA VAL A 50 -8.91 -3.06 5.80
C VAL A 50 -10.15 -2.94 4.91
N THR A 51 -10.02 -2.27 3.76
CA THR A 51 -11.11 -2.13 2.80
C THR A 51 -11.56 -3.48 2.25
N ALA A 52 -10.62 -4.38 1.92
CA ALA A 52 -10.93 -5.73 1.49
C ALA A 52 -11.63 -6.52 2.60
N PHE A 53 -11.10 -6.49 3.83
CA PHE A 53 -11.72 -7.16 4.98
C PHE A 53 -13.17 -6.70 5.22
N LEU A 54 -13.41 -5.40 5.23
CA LEU A 54 -14.76 -4.83 5.39
C LEU A 54 -15.68 -5.21 4.23
N THR A 55 -15.17 -5.18 2.99
CA THR A 55 -15.96 -5.58 1.81
C THR A 55 -16.43 -7.03 1.91
N TRP A 56 -15.56 -7.94 2.38
CA TRP A 56 -15.91 -9.34 2.58
C TRP A 56 -16.93 -9.51 3.70
N LEU A 57 -16.72 -8.83 4.84
CA LEU A 57 -17.64 -8.88 5.98
C LEU A 57 -19.04 -8.37 5.62
N ILE A 58 -19.14 -7.26 4.88
CA ILE A 58 -20.43 -6.68 4.46
C ILE A 58 -21.16 -7.56 3.44
N ILE A 59 -20.44 -8.28 2.56
CA ILE A 59 -21.07 -9.07 1.50
C ILE A 59 -21.48 -10.47 1.99
N LEU A 60 -20.73 -11.05 2.93
CA LEU A 60 -20.95 -12.43 3.41
C LEU A 60 -21.80 -12.50 4.69
N TRP A 61 -22.09 -11.36 5.32
CA TRP A 61 -22.96 -11.25 6.51
C TRP A 61 -24.30 -10.63 6.13
#